data_AF-A0A9R1U6T8-F1
#
_entry.id   AF-A0A9R1U6T8-F1
#
_cell.length_a   1.000
_cell.length_b   1.000
_cell.length_c   1.000
_cell.angle_alpha   90.00
_cell.angle_beta   90.00
_cell.angle_gamma   90.00
#
_symmetry.space_group_name_H-M   'P 1'
#
loop_
_entity.id
_entity.type
_entity.pdbx_description
1 polymer ?
#
loop_
_entity_poly.entity_id
_entity_poly.type
_entity_poly.pdbx_seq_one_letter_code
_entity_poly.pdbx_strand_id
1 'polypeptide(L)'
;MPVENSMQKPHHFLGCPSVLNITMSIVIFLYATMGIFGYLRYGEDTASIITLNLDIKEVMAQVVKILIALAILFTYALQFFVPLEIMCSSVRPRFSHRFAAVGESCFRTFMGLLTIAVALAVPNLEPFISLVGAIFFSFLGISIPAIVETISCWENNLGTFYWRLIKNIFLLAFSIFALFTGTWVSLAEIIATY
;
A
#
# COMPACT_ATOMS: atom_id res chain seq x y z
N MET A 1 -6.99 2.74 16.48
CA MET A 1 -6.61 3.25 15.12
C MET A 1 -7.62 4.31 14.67
N PRO A 2 -7.32 5.26 13.75
CA PRO A 2 -8.29 6.29 13.35
C PRO A 2 -9.62 5.70 12.85
N VAL A 3 -9.56 4.64 12.04
CA VAL A 3 -10.75 3.93 11.55
C VAL A 3 -11.56 3.31 12.69
N GLU A 4 -10.89 2.65 13.64
CA GLU A 4 -11.52 2.08 14.84
C GLU A 4 -12.16 3.16 15.73
N ASN A 5 -11.52 4.33 15.86
CA ASN A 5 -12.06 5.47 16.61
C ASN A 5 -13.30 6.09 15.93
N SER A 6 -13.46 5.91 14.63
CA SER A 6 -14.63 6.38 13.87
C SER A 6 -15.79 5.37 13.86
N MET A 7 -15.62 4.18 14.42
CA MET A 7 -16.70 3.18 14.49
C MET A 7 -17.67 3.50 15.62
N GLN A 8 -18.97 3.27 15.39
CA GLN A 8 -20.00 3.38 16.45
C GLN A 8 -19.74 2.43 17.63
N LYS A 9 -19.15 1.26 17.36
CA LYS A 9 -18.78 0.25 18.37
C LYS A 9 -17.32 -0.20 18.15
N PRO A 10 -16.34 0.51 18.73
CA PRO A 10 -14.91 0.21 18.51
C PRO A 10 -14.50 -1.21 18.93
N HIS A 11 -15.10 -1.75 20.00
CA HIS A 11 -14.81 -3.10 20.49
C HIS A 11 -15.11 -4.22 19.48
N HIS A 12 -16.00 -4.00 18.51
CA HIS A 12 -16.30 -4.98 17.46
C HIS A 12 -15.26 -5.00 16.33
N PHE A 13 -14.28 -4.08 16.32
CA PHE A 13 -13.26 -4.08 15.28
C PHE A 13 -12.43 -5.37 15.31
N LEU A 14 -11.95 -5.75 16.50
CA LEU A 14 -11.21 -6.99 16.76
C LEU A 14 -12.02 -8.06 17.51
N GLY A 15 -13.12 -7.70 18.17
CA GLY A 15 -13.99 -8.64 18.90
C GLY A 15 -14.88 -9.49 17.99
N CYS A 16 -15.76 -10.33 18.56
CA CYS A 16 -16.74 -11.10 17.78
C CYS A 16 -18.10 -10.36 17.74
N PRO A 17 -18.66 -10.03 16.56
CA PRO A 17 -18.16 -10.30 15.20
C PRO A 17 -17.03 -9.36 14.76
N SER A 18 -15.94 -9.91 14.22
CA SER A 18 -14.75 -9.15 13.85
C SER A 18 -14.94 -8.50 12.49
N VAL A 19 -15.17 -7.19 12.49
CA VAL A 19 -15.32 -6.40 11.26
C VAL A 19 -14.06 -6.52 10.41
N LEU A 20 -12.87 -6.45 11.01
CA LEU A 20 -11.61 -6.55 10.30
C LEU A 20 -11.47 -7.88 9.55
N ASN A 21 -11.71 -9.01 10.21
CA ASN A 21 -11.54 -10.32 9.59
C ASN A 21 -12.58 -10.57 8.48
N ILE A 22 -13.83 -10.15 8.69
CA ILE A 22 -14.89 -10.27 7.68
C ILE A 22 -14.54 -9.43 6.45
N THR A 23 -14.15 -8.17 6.63
CA THR A 23 -13.76 -7.29 5.52
C THR A 23 -12.56 -7.84 4.75
N MET A 24 -11.51 -8.30 5.45
CA MET A 24 -10.34 -8.88 4.80
C MET A 24 -10.69 -10.16 4.03
N SER A 25 -11.56 -11.02 4.57
CA SER A 25 -12.00 -12.24 3.89
C SER A 25 -12.75 -11.92 2.59
N ILE A 26 -13.61 -10.90 2.59
CA ILE A 26 -14.32 -10.45 1.39
C ILE A 26 -13.33 -9.93 0.35
N VAL A 27 -12.35 -9.11 0.75
CA VAL A 27 -11.33 -8.56 -0.16
C VAL A 27 -10.50 -9.68 -0.80
N ILE A 28 -10.05 -10.66 -0.01
CA ILE A 28 -9.30 -11.82 -0.52
C ILE A 28 -10.15 -12.60 -1.52
N PHE A 29 -11.42 -12.86 -1.21
CA PHE A 29 -12.33 -13.57 -2.11
C PHE A 29 -12.51 -12.84 -3.44
N LEU A 30 -12.72 -11.51 -3.42
CA LEU A 30 -12.89 -10.71 -4.62
C LEU A 30 -11.63 -10.69 -5.48
N TYR A 31 -10.45 -10.48 -4.86
CA TYR A 31 -9.17 -10.47 -5.58
C TYR A 31 -8.80 -11.84 -6.14
N ALA A 32 -9.02 -12.92 -5.38
CA ALA A 32 -8.80 -14.28 -5.86
C ALA A 32 -9.70 -14.61 -7.06
N THR A 33 -10.98 -14.25 -6.98
CA THR A 33 -11.94 -14.46 -8.06
C THR A 33 -11.53 -13.69 -9.32
N MET A 34 -11.16 -12.42 -9.18
CA MET A 34 -10.67 -11.59 -10.29
C MET A 34 -9.38 -12.14 -10.90
N GLY A 35 -8.45 -12.63 -10.09
CA GLY A 35 -7.20 -13.25 -10.56
C GLY A 35 -7.45 -14.55 -11.32
N ILE A 36 -8.27 -15.46 -10.79
CA ILE A 36 -8.59 -16.76 -11.41
C ILE A 36 -9.29 -16.55 -12.75
N PHE A 37 -10.35 -15.73 -12.81
CA PHE A 37 -11.06 -15.48 -14.06
C PHE A 37 -10.21 -14.68 -15.07
N GLY A 38 -9.33 -13.80 -14.59
CA GLY A 38 -8.37 -13.09 -15.41
C GLY A 38 -7.42 -14.05 -16.13
N TYR A 39 -6.76 -14.93 -15.37
CA TYR A 39 -5.83 -15.91 -15.94
C TYR A 39 -6.55 -16.95 -16.82
N LEU A 40 -7.76 -17.41 -16.45
CA LEU A 40 -8.53 -18.32 -17.31
C LEU A 40 -8.91 -17.70 -18.67
N ARG A 41 -9.02 -16.37 -18.77
CA ARG A 41 -9.38 -15.69 -20.02
C ARG A 41 -8.18 -15.43 -20.93
N TYR A 42 -7.05 -15.01 -20.37
CA TYR A 42 -5.88 -14.56 -21.15
C TYR A 42 -4.72 -15.56 -21.13
N GLY A 43 -4.73 -16.55 -20.23
CA GLY A 43 -3.69 -17.58 -20.15
C GLY A 43 -2.30 -17.01 -19.88
N GLU A 44 -1.30 -17.53 -20.59
CA GLU A 44 0.10 -17.09 -20.48
C GLU A 44 0.33 -15.64 -20.99
N ASP A 45 -0.58 -15.10 -21.81
CA ASP A 45 -0.49 -13.72 -22.33
C ASP A 45 -1.04 -12.69 -21.33
N THR A 46 -1.35 -13.09 -20.09
CA THR A 46 -1.88 -12.19 -19.06
C THR A 46 -0.81 -11.19 -18.63
N ALA A 47 -0.91 -9.93 -19.06
CA ALA A 47 -0.14 -8.84 -18.48
C ALA A 47 -0.43 -8.68 -16.99
N SER A 48 0.58 -8.31 -16.22
CA SER A 48 0.53 -8.20 -14.76
C SER A 48 -0.44 -7.14 -14.25
N ILE A 49 -0.73 -6.13 -15.07
CA ILE A 49 -1.87 -5.24 -14.88
C ILE A 49 -3.00 -5.71 -15.79
N ILE A 50 -3.98 -6.40 -15.20
CA ILE A 50 -5.10 -7.02 -15.93
C ILE A 50 -5.90 -6.04 -16.80
N THR A 51 -5.91 -4.75 -16.45
CA THR A 51 -6.63 -3.71 -17.21
C THR A 51 -5.97 -3.44 -18.56
N LEU A 52 -4.69 -3.80 -18.74
CA LEU A 52 -4.00 -3.73 -20.02
C LEU A 52 -4.49 -4.81 -21.00
N ASN A 53 -4.89 -5.98 -20.50
CA ASN A 53 -5.34 -7.10 -21.34
C ASN A 53 -6.74 -6.91 -21.94
N LEU A 54 -7.53 -5.96 -21.41
CA LEU A 54 -8.87 -5.67 -21.90
C LEU A 54 -8.83 -5.15 -23.35
N ASP A 55 -9.51 -5.83 -24.28
CA ASP A 55 -9.61 -5.42 -25.68
C ASP A 55 -10.32 -4.05 -25.80
N ILE A 56 -9.75 -3.15 -26.59
CA ILE A 56 -10.27 -1.80 -26.80
C ILE A 56 -11.43 -1.80 -27.81
N LYS A 57 -11.59 -2.86 -28.61
CA LYS A 57 -12.67 -2.96 -29.60
C LYS A 57 -14.04 -3.20 -28.96
N GLU A 58 -14.05 -3.84 -27.80
CA GLU A 58 -15.28 -4.19 -27.09
C GLU A 58 -15.79 -3.01 -26.25
N VAL A 59 -17.04 -2.60 -26.46
CA VAL A 59 -17.65 -1.46 -25.76
C VAL A 59 -17.66 -1.68 -24.25
N MET A 60 -17.93 -2.91 -23.79
CA MET A 60 -17.95 -3.24 -22.36
C MET A 60 -16.58 -3.05 -21.72
N ALA A 61 -15.50 -3.46 -22.40
CA ALA A 61 -14.14 -3.31 -21.92
C ALA A 61 -13.72 -1.84 -21.85
N GLN A 62 -14.14 -1.01 -22.80
CA GLN A 62 -13.93 0.44 -22.75
C GLN A 62 -14.63 1.08 -21.55
N VAL A 63 -15.89 0.72 -21.29
CA VAL A 63 -16.63 1.21 -20.12
C VAL A 63 -15.89 0.86 -18.82
N VAL A 64 -15.40 -0.37 -18.68
CA VAL A 64 -14.62 -0.80 -17.52
C VAL A 64 -13.33 0.02 -17.39
N LYS A 65 -12.57 0.22 -18.48
CA LYS A 65 -11.36 1.06 -18.46
C LYS A 65 -11.65 2.49 -18.01
N ILE A 66 -12.72 3.11 -18.50
CA ILE A 66 -13.14 4.47 -18.11
C ILE A 66 -13.50 4.52 -16.62
N LEU A 67 -14.27 3.55 -16.12
CA LEU A 67 -14.65 3.47 -14.71
C LEU A 67 -13.42 3.31 -13.80
N ILE A 68 -12.45 2.47 -14.20
CA ILE A 68 -11.20 2.28 -13.45
C ILE A 68 -10.37 3.56 -13.46
N ALA A 69 -10.22 4.23 -14.60
CA ALA A 69 -9.50 5.49 -14.70
C ALA A 69 -10.11 6.57 -13.79
N LEU A 70 -11.44 6.67 -13.76
CA LEU A 70 -12.19 7.58 -12.89
C LEU A 70 -12.04 7.21 -11.40
N ALA A 71 -12.05 5.92 -11.07
CA ALA A 71 -11.80 5.44 -9.71
C ALA A 71 -10.37 5.79 -9.23
N ILE A 72 -9.36 5.60 -10.08
CA ILE A 72 -7.97 5.97 -9.77
C ILE A 72 -7.83 7.48 -9.60
N LEU A 73 -8.46 8.29 -10.47
CA LEU A 73 -8.44 9.75 -10.38
C LEU A 73 -8.95 10.24 -9.03
N PHE A 74 -10.09 9.72 -8.57
CA PHE A 74 -10.66 10.10 -7.27
C PHE A 74 -9.85 9.54 -6.09
N THR A 75 -9.35 8.30 -6.21
CA THR A 75 -8.56 7.66 -5.14
C THR A 75 -7.22 8.36 -4.94
N TYR A 76 -6.56 8.79 -6.01
CA TYR A 76 -5.29 9.51 -5.94
C TYR A 76 -5.42 10.83 -5.16
N ALA A 77 -6.47 11.62 -5.45
CA ALA A 77 -6.71 12.87 -4.74
C ALA A 77 -6.88 12.67 -3.22
N LEU A 78 -7.57 11.61 -2.82
CA LEU A 78 -7.78 11.26 -1.40
C LEU A 78 -6.50 10.70 -0.75
N GLN A 79 -5.77 9.81 -1.44
CA GLN A 79 -4.55 9.20 -0.92
C GLN A 79 -3.41 10.22 -0.77
N PHE A 80 -3.31 11.19 -1.69
CA PHE A 80 -2.27 12.21 -1.66
C PHE A 80 -2.52 13.29 -0.60
N PHE A 81 -3.77 13.48 -0.17
CA PHE A 81 -4.15 14.49 0.82
C PHE A 81 -3.41 14.31 2.16
N VAL A 82 -3.44 13.09 2.72
CA VAL A 82 -2.84 12.78 4.02
C VAL A 82 -1.33 13.04 4.08
N PRO A 83 -0.48 12.48 3.18
CA PRO A 83 0.95 12.76 3.21
C PRO A 83 1.25 14.22 2.91
N LEU A 84 0.52 14.87 2.00
CA LEU A 84 0.71 16.28 1.69
C LEU A 84 0.45 17.16 2.93
N GLU A 85 -0.61 16.91 3.70
CA GLU A 85 -0.89 17.64 4.93
C GLU A 85 0.20 17.44 5.99
N ILE A 86 0.65 16.20 6.20
CA ILE A 86 1.73 15.86 7.15
C ILE A 86 3.04 16.57 6.76
N MET A 87 3.39 16.54 5.47
CA MET A 87 4.62 17.16 4.97
C MET A 87 4.51 18.69 5.01
N CYS A 88 3.38 19.28 4.62
CA CYS A 88 3.13 20.72 4.74
C CYS A 88 3.25 21.19 6.20
N SER A 89 2.63 20.47 7.14
CA SER A 89 2.71 20.78 8.58
C SER A 89 4.15 20.74 9.11
N SER A 90 4.95 19.78 8.63
CA SER A 90 6.37 19.65 8.99
C SER A 90 7.25 20.77 8.44
N VAL A 91 6.90 21.32 7.26
CA VAL A 91 7.66 22.40 6.60
C VAL A 91 7.18 23.79 7.04
N ARG A 92 5.93 23.93 7.46
CA ARG A 92 5.31 25.19 7.96
C ARG A 92 6.17 25.97 8.96
N PRO A 93 6.78 25.38 10.01
CA PRO A 93 7.62 26.13 10.94
C PRO A 93 8.92 26.69 10.34
N ARG A 94 9.31 26.26 9.13
CA ARG A 94 10.51 26.76 8.44
C ARG A 94 10.27 28.03 7.63
N PHE A 95 9.01 28.44 7.41
CA PHE A 95 8.68 29.64 6.65
C PHE A 95 8.30 30.82 7.56
N SER A 96 8.78 32.02 7.20
CA SER A 96 8.37 33.27 7.86
C SER A 96 6.87 33.51 7.68
N HIS A 97 6.20 34.04 8.71
CA HIS A 97 4.75 34.27 8.76
C HIS A 97 4.21 35.10 7.58
N ARG A 98 5.06 35.92 6.95
CA ARG A 98 4.70 36.73 5.77
C ARG A 98 4.64 35.92 4.46
N PHE A 99 5.40 34.83 4.36
CA PHE A 99 5.48 33.98 3.15
C PHE A 99 4.94 32.56 3.37
N ALA A 100 4.39 32.26 4.54
CA ALA A 100 3.92 30.91 4.89
C ALA A 100 2.87 30.37 3.89
N ALA A 101 1.90 31.19 3.48
CA ALA A 101 0.86 30.77 2.53
C ALA A 101 1.40 30.50 1.11
N VAL A 102 2.38 31.30 0.67
CA VAL A 102 3.04 31.13 -0.63
C VAL A 102 3.97 29.91 -0.61
N GLY A 103 4.75 29.75 0.47
CA GLY A 103 5.63 28.60 0.68
C GLY A 103 4.87 27.29 0.75
N GLU A 104 3.72 27.26 1.43
CA GLU A 104 2.86 26.08 1.49
C GLU A 104 2.28 25.73 0.11
N SER A 105 1.74 26.72 -0.61
CA SER A 105 1.20 26.50 -1.96
C SER A 105 2.28 26.03 -2.94
N CYS A 106 3.50 26.59 -2.86
CA CYS A 106 4.63 26.17 -3.67
C CYS A 106 5.04 24.72 -3.37
N PHE A 107 5.11 24.35 -2.09
CA PHE A 107 5.42 22.99 -1.67
C PHE A 107 4.39 21.96 -2.14
N ARG A 108 3.10 22.31 -2.07
CA ARG A 108 2.01 21.47 -2.58
C ARG A 108 2.14 21.24 -4.09
N THR A 109 2.38 22.30 -4.85
CA THR A 109 2.59 22.20 -6.31
C THR A 109 3.84 21.40 -6.64
N PHE A 110 4.94 21.61 -5.91
CA PHE A 110 6.18 20.85 -6.09
C PHE A 110 5.97 19.35 -5.88
N MET A 111 5.24 18.95 -4.84
CA MET A 111 4.93 17.54 -4.58
C MET A 111 4.09 16.92 -5.70
N GLY A 112 3.10 17.65 -6.23
CA GLY A 112 2.34 17.19 -7.40
C GLY A 112 3.17 17.09 -8.68
N LEU A 113 4.12 18.02 -8.87
CA LEU A 113 5.06 17.93 -10.00
C LEU A 113 6.00 16.74 -9.88
N LEU A 114 6.43 16.41 -8.65
CA LEU A 114 7.28 15.26 -8.39
C LEU A 114 6.58 13.95 -8.72
N THR A 115 5.29 13.80 -8.39
CA THR A 115 4.53 12.59 -8.77
C THR A 115 4.37 12.46 -10.28
N ILE A 116 4.14 13.57 -11.00
CA ILE A 116 4.10 13.57 -12.47
C ILE A 116 5.47 13.21 -13.05
N ALA A 117 6.57 13.74 -12.50
CA ALA A 117 7.92 13.42 -12.94
C ALA A 117 8.24 11.93 -12.78
N VAL A 118 7.84 11.31 -11.66
CA VAL A 118 7.98 9.86 -11.44
C VAL A 118 7.15 9.07 -12.46
N ALA A 119 5.91 9.50 -12.74
CA ALA A 119 5.05 8.85 -13.73
C ALA A 119 5.64 8.89 -15.15
N LEU A 120 6.37 9.95 -15.50
CA LEU A 120 7.08 10.05 -16.79
C LEU A 120 8.37 9.21 -16.82
N ALA A 121 9.04 9.04 -15.67
CA ALA A 121 10.29 8.30 -15.59
C ALA A 121 10.12 6.77 -15.57
N VAL A 122 8.95 6.27 -15.14
CA VAL A 122 8.69 4.83 -14.95
C VAL A 122 7.62 4.33 -15.93
N PRO A 123 8.00 3.95 -17.18
CA PRO A 123 7.09 3.33 -18.14
C PRO A 123 6.50 1.98 -17.68
N ASN A 124 7.24 1.18 -16.90
CA ASN A 124 6.78 -0.12 -16.39
C ASN A 124 6.53 -0.05 -14.89
N LEU A 125 5.26 -0.03 -14.50
CA LEU A 125 4.85 0.14 -13.10
C LEU A 125 4.99 -1.13 -12.25
N GLU A 126 4.99 -2.31 -12.87
CA GLU A 126 4.96 -3.58 -12.16
C GLU A 126 6.19 -3.82 -11.26
N PRO A 127 7.44 -3.76 -11.78
CA PRO A 127 8.61 -3.97 -10.93
C PRO A 127 8.70 -2.94 -9.81
N PHE A 128 8.19 -1.72 -10.07
CA PHE A 128 8.15 -0.65 -9.08
C PHE A 128 7.11 -0.89 -7.97
N ILE A 129 5.90 -1.33 -8.33
CA ILE A 129 4.86 -1.71 -7.35
C ILE A 129 5.35 -2.86 -6.47
N SER A 130 5.99 -3.87 -7.06
CA SER A 130 6.57 -4.99 -6.32
C SER A 130 7.69 -4.52 -5.38
N LEU A 131 8.61 -3.68 -5.85
CA LEU A 131 9.71 -3.14 -5.04
C LEU A 131 9.20 -2.32 -3.84
N VAL A 132 8.29 -1.38 -4.10
CA VAL A 132 7.65 -0.54 -3.07
C VAL A 132 6.91 -1.44 -2.07
N GLY A 133 6.15 -2.43 -2.56
CA GLY A 133 5.49 -3.41 -1.71
C GLY A 133 6.47 -4.17 -0.82
N ALA A 134 7.53 -4.75 -1.39
CA ALA A 134 8.53 -5.51 -0.65
C ALA A 134 9.21 -4.68 0.45
N ILE A 135 9.53 -3.41 0.18
CA ILE A 135 10.17 -2.52 1.16
C ILE A 135 9.19 -2.07 2.24
N PHE A 136 8.10 -1.43 1.84
CA PHE A 136 7.19 -0.78 2.80
C PHE A 136 6.34 -1.78 3.56
N PHE A 137 5.85 -2.86 2.94
CA PHE A 137 5.05 -3.85 3.63
C PHE A 137 5.88 -4.67 4.63
N SER A 138 7.09 -5.08 4.25
CA SER A 138 7.99 -5.78 5.18
C SER A 138 8.33 -4.87 6.37
N PHE A 139 8.69 -3.61 6.12
CA PHE A 139 9.07 -2.69 7.19
C PHE A 139 7.88 -2.24 8.05
N LEU A 140 6.85 -1.65 7.45
CA LEU A 140 5.71 -1.06 8.16
C LEU A 140 4.65 -2.09 8.55
N GLY A 141 4.43 -3.11 7.72
CA GLY A 141 3.37 -4.10 7.89
C GLY A 141 3.74 -5.22 8.85
N ILE A 142 4.99 -5.70 8.82
CA ILE A 142 5.43 -6.85 9.63
C ILE A 142 6.44 -6.44 10.71
N SER A 143 7.53 -5.76 10.33
CA SER A 143 8.63 -5.49 11.27
C SER A 143 8.26 -4.54 12.39
N ILE A 144 7.67 -3.38 12.10
CA ILE A 144 7.29 -2.41 13.15
C ILE A 144 6.29 -3.02 14.14
N PRO A 145 5.17 -3.63 13.73
CA PRO A 145 4.22 -4.22 14.68
C PRO A 145 4.86 -5.32 15.54
N ALA A 146 5.72 -6.17 14.97
CA ALA A 146 6.41 -7.22 15.71
C ALA A 146 7.39 -6.65 16.75
N ILE A 147 8.14 -5.58 16.42
CA ILE A 147 9.05 -4.90 17.34
C ILE A 147 8.25 -4.21 18.45
N VAL A 148 7.20 -3.46 18.10
CA VAL A 148 6.37 -2.74 19.06
C VAL A 148 5.67 -3.70 20.02
N GLU A 149 5.12 -4.82 19.54
CA GLU A 149 4.52 -5.84 20.40
C GLU A 149 5.56 -6.45 21.35
N THR A 150 6.77 -6.70 20.87
CA THR A 150 7.87 -7.26 21.68
C THR A 150 8.32 -6.31 22.78
N ILE A 151 8.50 -5.02 22.48
CA ILE A 151 8.88 -4.00 23.46
C ILE A 151 7.74 -3.77 24.45
N SER A 152 6.50 -3.63 23.97
CA SER A 152 5.36 -3.32 24.82
C SER A 152 4.96 -4.47 25.76
N CYS A 153 5.21 -5.73 25.38
CA CYS A 153 4.91 -6.90 26.21
C CYS A 153 6.14 -7.41 26.99
N TRP A 154 7.24 -6.67 27.01
CA TRP A 154 8.47 -7.09 27.68
C TRP A 154 8.31 -7.21 29.19
N GLU A 155 7.65 -6.24 29.82
CA GLU A 155 7.39 -6.21 31.27
C GLU A 155 6.12 -6.99 31.66
N ASN A 156 5.11 -6.99 30.80
CA ASN A 156 3.82 -7.66 31.03
C ASN A 156 3.80 -9.03 30.36
N ASN A 157 4.34 -10.06 31.05
CA ASN A 157 4.32 -11.49 30.72
C ASN A 157 4.22 -11.82 29.21
N LEU A 158 5.34 -12.26 28.62
CA LEU A 158 5.52 -12.71 27.22
C LEU A 158 4.65 -13.93 26.78
N GLY A 159 3.62 -14.28 27.56
CA GLY A 159 2.77 -15.46 27.41
C GLY A 159 3.40 -16.71 28.01
N THR A 160 2.58 -17.75 28.25
CA THR A 160 3.06 -19.07 28.64
C THR A 160 4.10 -19.56 27.62
N PHE A 161 5.26 -20.00 28.10
CA PHE A 161 6.36 -20.52 27.28
C PHE A 161 6.98 -19.53 26.27
N TYR A 162 6.89 -18.22 26.48
CA TYR A 162 7.46 -17.20 25.57
C TYR A 162 6.94 -17.27 24.12
N TRP A 163 5.74 -17.84 23.91
CA TRP A 163 5.16 -18.02 22.58
C TRP A 163 5.10 -16.72 21.75
N ARG A 164 4.82 -15.58 22.40
CA ARG A 164 4.76 -14.27 21.71
C ARG A 164 6.14 -13.84 21.19
N LEU A 165 7.20 -14.11 21.94
CA LEU A 165 8.57 -13.81 21.54
C LEU A 165 8.98 -14.65 20.33
N ILE A 166 8.69 -15.96 20.37
CA ILE A 166 9.00 -16.89 19.27
C ILE A 166 8.25 -16.46 18.00
N LYS A 167 6.94 -16.16 18.10
CA LYS A 167 6.12 -15.65 17.00
C LYS A 167 6.73 -14.38 16.39
N ASN A 168 7.12 -13.42 17.22
CA ASN A 168 7.64 -12.14 16.75
C ASN A 168 9.02 -12.24 16.11
N ILE A 169 9.90 -13.10 16.66
CA ILE A 169 11.19 -13.41 16.04
C ILE A 169 10.98 -14.06 14.67
N PHE A 170 10.05 -15.01 14.57
CA PHE A 170 9.71 -15.65 13.30
C PHE A 170 9.16 -14.64 12.28
N LEU A 171 8.25 -13.75 12.69
CA LEU A 171 7.71 -12.70 11.82
C LEU A 171 8.81 -11.72 11.36
N LEU A 172 9.76 -11.36 12.22
CA LEU A 172 10.88 -10.51 11.85
C LEU A 172 11.84 -11.20 10.87
N ALA A 173 12.17 -12.46 11.11
CA ALA A 173 12.99 -13.25 10.19
C ALA A 173 12.31 -13.39 8.82
N PHE A 174 11.00 -13.68 8.81
CA PHE A 174 10.20 -13.74 7.59
C PHE A 174 10.16 -12.40 6.85
N SER A 175 10.00 -11.28 7.57
CA SER A 175 10.01 -9.94 7.00
C SER A 175 11.34 -9.60 6.33
N ILE A 176 12.47 -9.92 6.97
CA ILE A 176 13.80 -9.71 6.40
C ILE A 176 13.99 -10.56 5.15
N PHE A 177 13.57 -11.83 5.19
CA PHE A 177 13.62 -12.70 4.03
C PHE A 177 12.80 -12.14 2.87
N ALA A 178 11.54 -11.78 3.11
CA ALA A 178 10.64 -11.20 2.11
C ALA A 178 11.18 -9.89 1.52
N LEU A 179 11.78 -9.04 2.36
CA LEU A 179 12.45 -7.81 1.92
C LEU A 179 13.60 -8.12 0.96
N PHE A 180 14.49 -9.05 1.32
CA PHE A 180 15.64 -9.39 0.47
C PHE A 180 15.20 -10.04 -0.84
N THR A 181 14.34 -11.05 -0.79
CA THR A 181 13.89 -11.75 -2.00
C THR A 181 13.08 -10.83 -2.92
N GLY A 182 12.15 -10.05 -2.36
CA GLY A 182 11.32 -9.13 -3.13
C GLY A 182 12.13 -8.02 -3.77
N THR A 183 13.04 -7.39 -3.01
CA THR A 183 13.93 -6.35 -3.55
C THR A 183 14.84 -6.92 -4.64
N TRP A 184 15.40 -8.12 -4.44
CA TRP A 184 16.28 -8.76 -5.41
C TRP A 184 15.57 -9.04 -6.74
N VAL A 185 14.39 -9.66 -6.69
CA VAL A 185 13.60 -9.98 -7.89
C VAL A 185 13.20 -8.70 -8.63
N SER A 186 12.67 -7.70 -7.91
CA SER A 186 12.26 -6.46 -8.55
C SER A 186 13.43 -5.67 -9.12
N LEU A 187 14.60 -5.67 -8.48
CA LEU A 187 15.80 -5.04 -9.06
C LEU A 187 16.29 -5.78 -10.31
N ALA A 188 16.28 -7.12 -10.30
CA ALA A 188 16.66 -7.90 -11.46
C ALA A 188 15.73 -7.63 -12.65
N GLU A 189 14.42 -7.53 -12.42
CA GLU A 189 13.43 -7.16 -13.45
C GLU A 189 13.64 -5.73 -13.97
N ILE A 190 13.90 -4.76 -13.08
CA ILE A 190 14.20 -3.38 -13.49
C ILE A 190 15.44 -3.35 -14.38
N ILE A 191 16.53 -4.01 -13.99
CA ILE A 191 17.78 -4.06 -14.78
C ILE A 191 17.58 -4.80 -16.12
N ALA A 192 16.72 -5.81 -16.17
CA ALA A 192 16.41 -6.49 -17.43
C ALA A 192 15.56 -5.62 -18.38
N THR A 193 14.79 -4.69 -17.82
CA THR A 193 13.85 -3.85 -18.56
C THR A 193 14.47 -2.54 -19.09
N TYR A 194 15.55 -2.05 -18.47
CA TYR A 194 16.24 -0.79 -18.81
C TYR A 194 17.73 -1.00 -19.11
#